data_AF-A0A9D5PI65-F1
#
_entry.id   AF-A0A9D5PI65-F1
#
_cell.length_a   1.000
_cell.length_b   1.000
_cell.length_c   1.000
_cell.angle_alpha   90.00
_cell.angle_beta   90.00
_cell.angle_gamma   90.00
#
_symmetry.space_group_name_H-M   'P 1'
#
loop_
_entity.id
_entity.type
_entity.pdbx_description
1 polymer ?
#
loop_
_entity_poly.entity_id
_entity_poly.type
_entity_poly.pdbx_seq_one_letter_code
_entity_poly.pdbx_strand_id
1 'polypeptide(L)'
;MKKNRGTGYALMLIAGLFLWNPTVGMVDVLPDLIGYLLLFAGLSRVADLQEEIYETRERFRTVTWIALGEIVAQLFIRFFLSVTVSSEDLYGQNTPMWILLFSFVVTVLECYFLIPAYRGLFRGLGRLAERKEAAHINGGARAKSRYERMVVFCVFFVIGKNLLSLLPELSALSTAAYAAGTATTDWYAYIRVIRLLLFLPALVLTSCWLVSWVRIFASAKKDFAFQEAIQKDYETKILPNRGLLLGRRVRLSFLLARIGAALLPTFVLLWEGSEQTQVRFGTEILPDFAAVTFLMASIILLGLFEHIRQSEIWVGAAAIFGGTVDWILCTLFYQKYTLRDARNLPDAIRSMQILTVTTILSSLLTAALFCLFFLRIIRLIKAEIGGKAIKDYQGRLVWLFILLTCITAGKIADRILRPWTGWIWWIPLLLTVAFVLILSSVFSDLSVALDARYPAKNPEQVGAD
;
A
#
# COMPACT_ATOMS: atom_id res chain seq x y z
N MET A 1 -12.28 -10.34 30.31
CA MET A 1 -12.36 -8.95 29.81
C MET A 1 -13.04 -8.93 28.44
N LYS A 2 -14.36 -8.66 28.37
CA LYS A 2 -15.06 -8.39 27.10
C LYS A 2 -14.64 -7.00 26.61
N LYS A 3 -13.49 -6.90 25.95
CA LYS A 3 -13.11 -5.67 25.23
C LYS A 3 -14.07 -5.57 24.06
N ASN A 4 -14.94 -4.56 24.10
CA ASN A 4 -15.90 -4.21 23.05
C ASN A 4 -15.12 -3.91 21.76
N ARG A 5 -14.73 -4.96 21.03
CA ARG A 5 -13.97 -4.84 19.78
C ARG A 5 -15.00 -4.34 18.77
N GLY A 6 -14.91 -3.08 18.37
CA GLY A 6 -15.85 -2.50 17.42
C GLY A 6 -15.92 -3.31 16.12
N THR A 7 -17.08 -3.29 15.49
CA THR A 7 -17.45 -3.91 14.19
C THR A 7 -16.65 -3.43 12.98
N GLY A 8 -15.60 -2.62 13.17
CA GLY A 8 -14.74 -2.12 12.10
C GLY A 8 -15.17 -0.78 11.48
N TYR A 9 -16.35 -0.24 11.81
CA TYR A 9 -16.82 1.05 11.26
C TYR A 9 -15.90 2.24 11.59
N ALA A 10 -15.17 2.20 12.70
CA ALA A 10 -14.17 3.22 13.01
C ALA A 10 -13.01 3.22 12.00
N LEU A 11 -12.55 2.04 11.56
CA LEU A 11 -11.52 1.92 10.51
C LEU A 11 -12.08 2.39 9.16
N MET A 12 -13.34 2.08 8.85
CA MET A 12 -13.99 2.58 7.62
C MET A 12 -14.14 4.11 7.63
N LEU A 13 -14.42 4.72 8.78
CA LEU A 13 -14.44 6.18 8.94
C LEU A 13 -13.07 6.79 8.66
N ILE A 14 -12.03 6.25 9.30
CA ILE A 14 -10.65 6.73 9.13
C ILE A 14 -10.18 6.53 7.69
N ALA A 15 -10.57 5.41 7.05
CA ALA A 15 -10.26 5.16 5.64
C ALA A 15 -10.76 6.29 4.73
N GLY A 16 -11.96 6.82 4.99
CA GLY A 16 -12.51 7.95 4.23
C GLY A 16 -11.65 9.21 4.33
N LEU A 17 -11.01 9.47 5.49
CA LEU A 17 -10.11 10.62 5.67
C LEU A 17 -8.84 10.49 4.82
N PHE A 18 -8.33 9.28 4.64
CA PHE A 18 -7.18 9.01 3.78
C PHE A 18 -7.55 9.11 2.29
N LEU A 19 -8.72 8.57 1.91
CA LEU A 19 -9.22 8.61 0.53
C LEU A 19 -9.69 10.00 0.06
N TRP A 20 -9.90 10.92 1.01
CA TRP A 20 -10.28 12.30 0.76
C TRP A 20 -9.20 13.09 0.01
N ASN A 21 -7.94 12.63 0.01
CA ASN A 21 -6.83 13.33 -0.62
C ASN A 21 -7.17 13.74 -2.07
N PRO A 22 -7.23 15.05 -2.38
CA PRO A 22 -7.41 15.52 -3.74
C PRO A 22 -6.10 15.33 -4.51
N THR A 23 -5.91 14.13 -5.05
CA THR A 23 -4.79 13.81 -5.93
C THR A 23 -5.04 14.45 -7.30
N VAL A 24 -4.13 15.31 -7.74
CA VAL A 24 -4.14 15.86 -9.10
C VAL A 24 -2.82 15.54 -9.79
N GLY A 25 -2.90 14.64 -10.78
CA GLY A 25 -1.75 13.98 -11.38
C GLY A 25 -1.24 12.82 -10.53
N MET A 26 -0.13 12.23 -10.96
CA MET A 26 0.57 11.13 -10.28
C MET A 26 1.38 11.59 -9.05
N VAL A 27 0.78 12.40 -8.19
CA VAL A 27 1.41 12.87 -6.94
C VAL A 27 0.53 12.45 -5.77
N ASP A 28 1.11 11.63 -4.89
CA ASP A 28 0.61 11.29 -3.54
C ASP A 28 -0.46 10.17 -3.45
N VAL A 29 -0.08 8.96 -3.91
CA VAL A 29 -0.87 7.70 -3.88
C VAL A 29 -0.90 7.04 -2.50
N LEU A 30 0.03 7.42 -1.62
CA LEU A 30 0.26 6.75 -0.34
C LEU A 30 -0.95 6.85 0.61
N PRO A 31 -1.65 8.00 0.70
CA PRO A 31 -2.92 8.09 1.42
C PRO A 31 -3.98 7.13 0.86
N ASP A 32 -4.12 7.01 -0.46
CA ASP A 32 -5.14 6.13 -1.06
C ASP A 32 -4.87 4.66 -0.77
N LEU A 33 -3.60 4.24 -0.83
CA LEU A 33 -3.19 2.90 -0.40
C LEU A 33 -3.57 2.61 1.06
N ILE A 34 -3.28 3.55 1.98
CA ILE A 34 -3.66 3.42 3.39
C ILE A 34 -5.17 3.35 3.54
N GLY A 35 -5.90 4.18 2.80
CA GLY A 35 -7.35 4.19 2.76
C GLY A 35 -7.95 2.83 2.37
N TYR A 36 -7.49 2.25 1.27
CA TYR A 36 -7.96 0.93 0.81
C TYR A 36 -7.60 -0.19 1.78
N LEU A 37 -6.42 -0.15 2.41
CA LEU A 37 -6.03 -1.09 3.47
C LEU A 37 -6.95 -1.00 4.69
N LEU A 38 -7.30 0.21 5.11
CA LEU A 38 -8.21 0.44 6.22
C LEU A 38 -9.63 -0.03 5.89
N LEU A 39 -10.11 0.13 4.64
CA LEU A 39 -11.37 -0.46 4.19
C LEU A 39 -11.33 -1.98 4.22
N PHE A 40 -10.27 -2.58 3.66
CA PHE A 40 -10.08 -4.02 3.65
C PHE A 40 -10.06 -4.62 5.06
N ALA A 41 -9.39 -3.95 6.01
CA ALA A 41 -9.33 -4.34 7.40
C ALA A 41 -10.66 -4.09 8.14
N GLY A 42 -11.27 -2.91 7.92
CA GLY A 42 -12.54 -2.51 8.53
C GLY A 42 -13.70 -3.42 8.14
N LEU A 43 -13.74 -3.88 6.89
CA LEU A 43 -14.79 -4.76 6.38
C LEU A 43 -14.70 -6.20 6.88
N SER A 44 -13.58 -6.59 7.51
CA SER A 44 -13.33 -7.97 7.90
C SER A 44 -14.50 -8.64 8.62
N ARG A 45 -15.03 -8.03 9.69
CA ARG A 45 -16.11 -8.65 10.48
C ARG A 45 -17.45 -8.71 9.76
N VAL A 46 -17.75 -7.67 8.99
CA VAL A 46 -19.03 -7.54 8.30
C VAL A 46 -19.08 -8.43 7.06
N ALA A 47 -17.93 -8.60 6.39
CA ALA A 47 -17.75 -9.57 5.30
C ALA A 47 -18.05 -11.01 5.72
N ASP A 48 -17.86 -11.33 7.01
CA ASP A 48 -18.07 -12.68 7.52
C ASP A 48 -19.55 -13.04 7.68
N LEU A 49 -20.39 -12.01 7.74
CA LEU A 49 -21.83 -12.15 7.93
C LEU A 49 -22.60 -12.05 6.61
N GLN A 50 -21.99 -11.51 5.56
CA GLN A 50 -22.65 -11.23 4.29
C GLN A 50 -21.67 -11.42 3.11
N GLU A 51 -22.00 -12.35 2.21
CA GLU A 51 -21.18 -12.74 1.06
C GLU A 51 -20.87 -11.57 0.11
N GLU A 52 -21.84 -10.69 -0.17
CA GLU A 52 -21.60 -9.50 -1.02
C GLU A 52 -20.52 -8.57 -0.46
N ILE A 53 -20.42 -8.48 0.87
CA ILE A 53 -19.39 -7.67 1.54
C ILE A 53 -18.04 -8.41 1.49
N TYR A 54 -18.05 -9.74 1.50
CA TYR A 54 -16.85 -10.55 1.27
C TYR A 54 -16.28 -10.33 -0.14
N GLU A 55 -17.10 -10.44 -1.19
CA GLU A 55 -16.66 -10.15 -2.56
C GLU A 55 -16.14 -8.72 -2.71
N THR A 56 -16.82 -7.76 -2.08
CA THR A 56 -16.42 -6.36 -2.04
C THR A 56 -15.05 -6.17 -1.41
N ARG A 57 -14.81 -6.86 -0.29
CA ARG A 57 -13.52 -6.82 0.42
C ARG A 57 -12.39 -7.35 -0.47
N GLU A 58 -12.63 -8.42 -1.22
CA GLU A 58 -11.66 -8.96 -2.18
C GLU A 58 -11.36 -7.98 -3.31
N ARG A 59 -12.36 -7.24 -3.80
CA ARG A 59 -12.14 -6.16 -4.79
C ARG A 59 -11.29 -5.03 -4.22
N PHE A 60 -11.53 -4.59 -2.98
CA PHE A 60 -10.67 -3.59 -2.33
C PHE A 60 -9.22 -4.08 -2.14
N ARG A 61 -9.02 -5.38 -1.93
CA ARG A 61 -7.68 -5.98 -1.93
C ARG A 61 -7.01 -5.84 -3.29
N THR A 62 -7.72 -6.10 -4.39
CA THR A 62 -7.20 -5.90 -5.75
C THR A 62 -6.86 -4.44 -6.01
N VAL A 63 -7.71 -3.50 -5.58
CA VAL A 63 -7.40 -2.06 -5.71
C VAL A 63 -6.17 -1.65 -4.91
N THR A 64 -5.97 -2.24 -3.73
CA THR A 64 -4.74 -2.03 -2.94
C THR A 64 -3.48 -2.41 -3.76
N TRP A 65 -3.55 -3.49 -4.55
CA TRP A 65 -2.46 -3.87 -5.44
C TRP A 65 -2.27 -2.90 -6.61
N ILE A 66 -3.37 -2.37 -7.15
CA ILE A 66 -3.32 -1.35 -8.22
C ILE A 66 -2.65 -0.08 -7.68
N ALA A 67 -3.06 0.41 -6.50
CA ALA A 67 -2.44 1.57 -5.86
C ALA A 67 -0.94 1.34 -5.54
N LEU A 68 -0.57 0.13 -5.12
CA LEU A 68 0.84 -0.23 -4.94
C LEU A 68 1.60 -0.23 -6.28
N GLY A 69 0.99 -0.79 -7.33
CA GLY A 69 1.54 -0.77 -8.69
C GLY A 69 1.70 0.65 -9.23
N GLU A 70 0.78 1.56 -8.89
CA GLU A 70 0.88 2.98 -9.22
C GLU A 70 2.09 3.63 -8.54
N ILE A 71 2.31 3.36 -7.24
CA ILE A 71 3.52 3.82 -6.54
C ILE A 71 4.76 3.30 -7.28
N VAL A 72 4.81 2.02 -7.63
CA VAL A 72 5.93 1.43 -8.37
C VAL A 72 6.11 2.09 -9.76
N ALA A 73 5.02 2.36 -10.48
CA ALA A 73 5.05 3.03 -11.79
C ALA A 73 5.55 4.48 -11.67
N GLN A 74 5.10 5.22 -10.66
CA GLN A 74 5.58 6.57 -10.39
C GLN A 74 7.08 6.59 -10.09
N LEU A 75 7.54 5.64 -9.28
CA LEU A 75 8.96 5.46 -9.02
C LEU A 75 9.66 5.14 -10.35
N PHE A 76 9.21 4.13 -11.10
CA PHE A 76 9.81 3.76 -12.38
C PHE A 76 9.94 4.95 -13.34
N ILE A 77 8.90 5.75 -13.55
CA ILE A 77 8.94 6.92 -14.44
C ILE A 77 9.91 7.98 -13.92
N ARG A 78 9.82 8.32 -12.63
CA ARG A 78 10.69 9.33 -12.02
C ARG A 78 12.15 8.91 -11.95
N PHE A 79 12.45 7.61 -11.92
CA PHE A 79 13.82 7.08 -11.78
C PHE A 79 14.47 6.66 -13.09
N PHE A 80 13.75 6.00 -14.00
CA PHE A 80 14.35 5.45 -15.21
C PHE A 80 14.28 6.42 -16.39
N LEU A 81 13.15 7.10 -16.57
CA LEU A 81 12.93 7.94 -17.76
C LEU A 81 13.50 9.34 -17.60
N SER A 82 13.65 9.83 -16.37
CA SER A 82 14.33 11.10 -16.11
C SER A 82 15.86 10.95 -16.17
N VAL A 83 16.44 9.96 -15.48
CA VAL A 83 17.90 9.85 -15.28
C VAL A 83 18.66 9.40 -16.54
N THR A 84 18.02 8.73 -17.50
CA THR A 84 18.75 8.12 -18.62
C THR A 84 19.22 9.10 -19.70
N VAL A 85 18.73 10.34 -19.77
CA VAL A 85 19.03 11.18 -20.94
C VAL A 85 19.32 12.64 -20.58
N SER A 86 20.62 12.91 -20.41
CA SER A 86 21.27 14.22 -20.47
C SER A 86 21.50 14.72 -21.91
N SER A 87 20.85 14.15 -22.93
CA SER A 87 20.86 14.73 -24.27
C SER A 87 19.55 15.46 -24.53
N GLU A 88 19.67 16.73 -24.88
CA GLU A 88 18.56 17.63 -25.23
C GLU A 88 17.68 17.11 -26.38
N ASP A 89 18.05 16.00 -27.05
CA ASP A 89 17.53 15.76 -28.39
C ASP A 89 16.57 14.59 -28.61
N LEU A 90 16.33 13.61 -27.71
CA LEU A 90 15.43 12.50 -28.14
C LEU A 90 14.59 11.75 -27.08
N TYR A 91 14.78 11.95 -25.77
CA TYR A 91 14.02 11.18 -24.76
C TYR A 91 13.41 12.02 -23.62
N GLY A 92 13.85 13.26 -23.41
CA GLY A 92 13.19 14.19 -22.48
C GLY A 92 11.72 14.46 -22.83
N GLN A 93 11.36 14.35 -24.11
CA GLN A 93 9.99 14.51 -24.62
C GLN A 93 9.05 13.32 -24.30
N ASN A 94 9.57 12.14 -23.95
CA ASN A 94 8.74 10.95 -23.75
C ASN A 94 8.26 10.78 -22.30
N THR A 95 8.93 11.37 -21.32
CA THR A 95 8.52 11.30 -19.90
C THR A 95 7.07 11.74 -19.67
N PRO A 96 6.59 12.86 -20.25
CA PRO A 96 5.18 13.26 -20.19
C PRO A 96 4.23 12.17 -20.74
N MET A 97 4.60 11.53 -21.84
CA MET A 97 3.80 10.48 -22.50
C MET A 97 3.70 9.22 -21.64
N TRP A 98 4.77 8.85 -20.93
CA TRP A 98 4.75 7.75 -19.97
C TRP A 98 3.87 8.06 -18.76
N ILE A 99 3.97 9.28 -18.20
CA ILE A 99 3.08 9.70 -17.10
C ILE A 99 1.62 9.61 -17.54
N LEU A 100 1.30 10.10 -18.74
CA LEU A 100 -0.04 9.99 -19.30
C LEU A 100 -0.49 8.53 -19.45
N LEU A 101 0.33 7.67 -20.07
CA LEU A 101 0.01 6.27 -20.29
C LEU A 101 -0.31 5.54 -18.98
N PHE A 102 0.57 5.66 -17.97
CA PHE A 102 0.37 5.01 -16.69
C PHE A 102 -0.81 5.60 -15.92
N SER A 103 -1.00 6.94 -15.96
CA SER A 103 -2.15 7.59 -15.33
C SER A 103 -3.46 7.11 -15.94
N PHE A 104 -3.49 6.91 -17.26
CA PHE A 104 -4.65 6.40 -17.98
C PHE A 104 -4.95 4.94 -17.59
N VAL A 105 -3.95 4.06 -17.64
CA VAL A 105 -4.11 2.63 -17.29
C VAL A 105 -4.58 2.47 -15.85
N VAL A 106 -3.97 3.18 -14.91
CA VAL A 106 -4.38 3.15 -13.49
C VAL A 106 -5.81 3.69 -13.32
N THR A 107 -6.14 4.82 -13.96
CA THR A 107 -7.50 5.39 -13.94
C THR A 107 -8.56 4.38 -14.41
N VAL A 108 -8.28 3.65 -15.51
CA VAL A 108 -9.19 2.63 -16.04
C VAL A 108 -9.33 1.46 -15.08
N LEU A 109 -8.21 0.93 -14.56
CA LEU A 109 -8.21 -0.18 -13.61
C LEU A 109 -8.94 0.19 -12.31
N GLU A 110 -8.66 1.35 -11.75
CA GLU A 110 -9.33 1.83 -10.55
C GLU A 110 -10.83 2.00 -10.78
N CYS A 111 -11.26 2.63 -11.89
CA CYS A 111 -12.68 2.72 -12.22
C CYS A 111 -13.33 1.33 -12.32
N TYR A 112 -12.67 0.40 -13.02
CA TYR A 112 -13.17 -0.95 -13.23
C TYR A 112 -13.36 -1.73 -11.92
N PHE A 113 -12.44 -1.60 -10.96
CA PHE A 113 -12.50 -2.34 -9.68
C PHE A 113 -13.22 -1.59 -8.55
N LEU A 114 -13.10 -0.26 -8.45
CA LEU A 114 -13.71 0.53 -7.36
C LEU A 114 -15.22 0.71 -7.52
N ILE A 115 -15.72 0.94 -8.73
CA ILE A 115 -17.16 1.07 -8.99
C ILE A 115 -17.93 -0.15 -8.47
N PRO A 116 -17.58 -1.40 -8.85
CA PRO A 116 -18.26 -2.57 -8.33
C PRO A 116 -17.96 -2.83 -6.85
N ALA A 117 -16.81 -2.40 -6.31
CA ALA A 117 -16.52 -2.48 -4.88
C ALA A 117 -17.44 -1.57 -4.05
N TYR A 118 -17.58 -0.29 -4.38
CA TYR A 118 -18.48 0.62 -3.66
C TYR A 118 -19.95 0.23 -3.80
N ARG A 119 -20.36 -0.27 -4.98
CA ARG A 119 -21.71 -0.82 -5.17
C ARG A 119 -21.98 -1.99 -4.24
N GLY A 120 -21.06 -2.95 -4.15
CA GLY A 120 -21.19 -4.09 -3.26
C GLY A 120 -21.15 -3.69 -1.78
N LEU A 121 -20.30 -2.73 -1.42
CA LEU A 121 -20.19 -2.21 -0.05
C LEU A 121 -21.53 -1.69 0.47
N PHE A 122 -22.12 -0.72 -0.22
CA PHE A 122 -23.32 -0.05 0.27
C PHE A 122 -24.58 -0.89 0.08
N ARG A 123 -24.66 -1.74 -0.95
CA ARG A 123 -25.75 -2.72 -1.09
C ARG A 123 -25.70 -3.76 0.02
N GLY A 124 -24.52 -4.32 0.30
CA GLY A 124 -24.33 -5.29 1.37
C GLY A 124 -24.65 -4.70 2.75
N LEU A 125 -24.18 -3.48 3.02
CA LEU A 125 -24.52 -2.76 4.26
C LEU A 125 -26.02 -2.46 4.36
N GLY A 126 -26.66 -2.06 3.25
CA GLY A 126 -28.11 -1.83 3.20
C GLY A 126 -28.91 -3.09 3.54
N ARG A 127 -28.58 -4.22 2.92
CA ARG A 127 -29.25 -5.50 3.22
C ARG A 127 -29.03 -5.97 4.65
N LEU A 128 -27.85 -5.73 5.21
CA LEU A 128 -27.56 -6.05 6.60
C LEU A 128 -28.38 -5.17 7.56
N ALA A 129 -28.54 -3.88 7.24
CA ALA A 129 -29.38 -2.95 7.99
C ALA A 129 -30.88 -3.30 7.91
N GLU A 130 -31.35 -3.78 6.75
CA GLU A 130 -32.72 -4.28 6.55
C GLU A 130 -33.00 -5.54 7.39
N ARG A 131 -32.11 -6.54 7.33
CA ARG A 131 -32.25 -7.81 8.09
C ARG A 131 -32.24 -7.64 9.61
N LYS A 132 -31.65 -6.56 10.12
CA LYS A 132 -31.47 -6.32 11.55
C LYS A 132 -32.32 -5.17 12.08
N GLU A 133 -33.33 -4.74 11.30
CA GLU A 133 -34.32 -3.73 11.69
C GLU A 133 -33.70 -2.46 12.30
N ALA A 134 -32.55 -2.01 11.76
CA ALA A 134 -31.81 -0.87 12.30
C ALA A 134 -32.60 0.44 12.15
N ALA A 135 -33.46 0.77 13.12
CA ALA A 135 -34.46 1.83 13.02
C ALA A 135 -33.86 3.22 12.70
N HIS A 136 -32.66 3.53 13.20
CA HIS A 136 -31.99 4.83 12.99
C HIS A 136 -31.29 4.95 11.64
N ILE A 137 -30.74 3.85 11.14
CA ILE A 137 -30.21 3.78 9.77
C ILE A 137 -31.38 3.75 8.78
N ASN A 138 -32.46 3.04 9.13
CA ASN A 138 -33.61 2.76 8.28
C ASN A 138 -34.49 3.99 8.04
N GLY A 139 -34.82 4.83 9.02
CA GLY A 139 -35.60 6.06 8.77
C GLY A 139 -36.83 5.87 7.85
N GLY A 140 -37.51 4.72 7.96
CA GLY A 140 -38.60 4.29 7.06
C GLY A 140 -38.15 3.93 5.63
N ALA A 141 -39.06 3.94 4.66
CA ALA A 141 -38.78 3.64 3.23
C ALA A 141 -37.63 4.47 2.59
N ARG A 142 -37.03 5.42 3.33
CA ARG A 142 -35.92 6.30 2.91
C ARG A 142 -34.51 5.73 3.15
N ALA A 143 -34.26 4.65 3.86
CA ALA A 143 -32.86 4.17 4.00
C ALA A 143 -32.29 3.47 2.78
N LYS A 144 -33.12 2.70 2.07
CA LYS A 144 -32.75 2.18 0.76
C LYS A 144 -32.30 3.33 -0.14
N SER A 145 -33.01 4.46 -0.08
CA SER A 145 -32.59 5.69 -0.76
C SER A 145 -31.26 6.29 -0.26
N ARG A 146 -30.83 6.10 0.99
CA ARG A 146 -29.56 6.66 1.49
C ARG A 146 -28.36 5.86 0.98
N TYR A 147 -28.40 4.53 1.10
CA TYR A 147 -27.34 3.67 0.59
C TYR A 147 -27.27 3.72 -0.94
N GLU A 148 -28.41 3.74 -1.63
CA GLU A 148 -28.46 3.90 -3.09
C GLU A 148 -27.92 5.27 -3.53
N ARG A 149 -28.28 6.37 -2.84
CA ARG A 149 -27.68 7.69 -3.11
C ARG A 149 -26.18 7.69 -2.89
N MET A 150 -25.70 7.00 -1.84
CA MET A 150 -24.27 6.88 -1.58
C MET A 150 -23.56 6.08 -2.69
N VAL A 151 -24.19 5.04 -3.23
CA VAL A 151 -23.65 4.31 -4.39
C VAL A 151 -23.47 5.26 -5.56
N VAL A 152 -24.49 6.04 -5.91
CA VAL A 152 -24.40 7.02 -7.02
C VAL A 152 -23.29 8.01 -6.76
N PHE A 153 -23.19 8.51 -5.53
CA PHE A 153 -22.20 9.50 -5.15
C PHE A 153 -20.77 8.96 -5.13
N CYS A 154 -20.56 7.71 -4.69
CA CYS A 154 -19.28 7.01 -4.80
C CYS A 154 -18.87 6.75 -6.25
N VAL A 155 -19.82 6.39 -7.12
CA VAL A 155 -19.53 6.22 -8.55
C VAL A 155 -19.11 7.54 -9.16
N PHE A 156 -19.84 8.62 -8.89
CA PHE A 156 -19.48 9.96 -9.34
C PHE A 156 -18.13 10.42 -8.78
N PHE A 157 -17.86 10.15 -7.50
CA PHE A 157 -16.59 10.43 -6.86
C PHE A 157 -15.42 9.69 -7.52
N VAL A 158 -15.53 8.37 -7.74
CA VAL A 158 -14.46 7.57 -8.37
C VAL A 158 -14.17 8.08 -9.77
N ILE A 159 -15.21 8.27 -10.59
CA ILE A 159 -15.06 8.76 -11.97
C ILE A 159 -14.47 10.17 -11.95
N GLY A 160 -15.05 11.08 -11.15
CA GLY A 160 -14.64 12.47 -11.09
C GLY A 160 -13.21 12.64 -10.56
N LYS A 161 -12.85 11.95 -9.47
CA LYS A 161 -11.49 11.97 -8.90
C LYS A 161 -10.47 11.49 -9.92
N ASN A 162 -10.72 10.36 -10.57
CA ASN A 162 -9.76 9.79 -11.51
C ASN A 162 -9.66 10.60 -12.82
N LEU A 163 -10.78 11.14 -13.31
CA LEU A 163 -10.74 12.07 -14.45
C LEU A 163 -10.00 13.36 -14.12
N LEU A 164 -10.24 13.98 -12.96
CA LEU A 164 -9.55 15.20 -12.55
C LEU A 164 -8.05 14.98 -12.32
N SER A 165 -7.64 13.76 -11.96
CA SER A 165 -6.23 13.37 -11.88
C SER A 165 -5.59 13.14 -13.26
N LEU A 166 -6.34 12.57 -14.21
CA LEU A 166 -5.86 12.27 -15.57
C LEU A 166 -5.82 13.51 -16.50
N LEU A 167 -6.81 14.40 -16.39
CA LEU A 167 -6.98 15.56 -17.27
C LEU A 167 -5.73 16.45 -17.42
N PRO A 168 -4.98 16.81 -16.35
CA PRO A 168 -3.75 17.58 -16.49
C PRO A 168 -2.70 16.86 -17.35
N GLU A 169 -2.64 15.53 -17.28
CA GLU A 169 -1.64 14.73 -18.01
C GLU A 169 -1.94 14.63 -19.50
N LEU A 170 -3.19 14.85 -19.93
CA LEU A 170 -3.53 14.92 -21.36
C LEU A 170 -2.82 16.08 -22.07
N SER A 171 -2.38 17.11 -21.33
CA SER A 171 -1.57 18.18 -21.89
C SER A 171 -0.26 17.67 -22.51
N ALA A 172 0.25 16.49 -22.11
CA ALA A 172 1.42 15.87 -22.73
C ALA A 172 1.25 15.62 -24.24
N LEU A 173 0.02 15.42 -24.72
CA LEU A 173 -0.27 15.24 -26.15
C LEU A 173 0.01 16.51 -26.97
N SER A 174 -0.03 17.71 -26.36
CA SER A 174 0.26 18.96 -27.06
C SER A 174 1.72 19.07 -27.46
N THR A 175 2.64 18.49 -26.67
CA THR A 175 4.07 18.60 -26.90
C THR A 175 4.47 17.90 -28.21
N ALA A 176 3.92 16.71 -28.46
CA ALA A 176 4.12 15.99 -29.72
C ALA A 176 3.51 16.75 -30.92
N ALA A 177 2.31 17.31 -30.76
CA ALA A 177 1.65 18.07 -31.82
C ALA A 177 2.35 19.41 -32.13
N TYR A 178 2.91 20.07 -31.12
CA TYR A 178 3.67 21.30 -31.25
C TYR A 178 5.02 21.05 -31.96
N ALA A 179 5.74 19.98 -31.58
CA ALA A 179 6.98 19.58 -32.25
C ALA A 179 6.77 19.23 -33.73
N ALA A 180 5.60 18.68 -34.09
CA ALA A 180 5.21 18.41 -35.47
C ALA A 180 4.70 19.65 -36.25
N GLY A 181 4.68 20.84 -35.63
CA GLY A 181 4.16 22.07 -36.25
C GLY A 181 2.64 22.09 -36.46
N THR A 182 1.92 21.15 -35.88
CA THR A 182 0.46 21.00 -36.04
C THR A 182 -0.37 21.72 -34.96
N ALA A 183 0.25 22.07 -33.84
CA ALA A 183 -0.39 22.82 -32.76
C ALA A 183 0.28 24.18 -32.58
N THR A 184 -0.53 25.19 -32.27
CA THR A 184 -0.06 26.58 -32.06
C THR A 184 0.50 26.82 -30.66
N THR A 185 0.25 25.92 -29.70
CA THR A 185 0.61 26.13 -28.29
C THR A 185 0.95 24.82 -27.59
N ASP A 186 2.07 24.79 -26.87
CA ASP A 186 2.43 23.68 -25.98
C ASP A 186 1.76 23.85 -24.61
N TRP A 187 0.61 23.22 -24.42
CA TRP A 187 -0.16 23.23 -23.16
C TRP A 187 0.59 22.56 -22.01
N TYR A 188 1.49 21.60 -22.29
CA TYR A 188 2.27 20.92 -21.27
C TYR A 188 3.18 21.87 -20.48
N ALA A 189 3.67 22.95 -21.10
CA ALA A 189 4.45 23.99 -20.41
C ALA A 189 3.69 24.60 -19.20
N TYR A 190 2.36 24.57 -19.24
CA TYR A 190 1.48 25.10 -18.20
C TYR A 190 0.93 24.02 -17.26
N ILE A 191 1.46 22.79 -17.29
CA ILE A 191 0.94 21.65 -16.51
C ILE A 191 0.79 21.95 -15.02
N ARG A 192 1.70 22.72 -14.41
CA ARG A 192 1.61 23.12 -12.99
C ARG A 192 0.37 23.97 -12.71
N VAL A 193 0.05 24.89 -13.61
CA VAL A 193 -1.12 25.77 -13.52
C VAL A 193 -2.39 24.96 -13.76
N ILE A 194 -2.39 24.07 -14.76
CA ILE A 194 -3.53 23.18 -15.06
C ILE A 194 -3.84 22.27 -13.86
N ARG A 195 -2.82 21.66 -13.25
CA ARG A 195 -2.96 20.86 -12.02
C ARG A 195 -3.54 21.70 -10.87
N LEU A 196 -3.06 22.93 -10.68
CA LEU A 196 -3.58 23.82 -9.64
C LEU A 196 -5.04 24.23 -9.88
N LEU A 197 -5.42 24.49 -11.14
CA LEU A 197 -6.81 24.81 -11.51
C LEU A 197 -7.75 23.62 -11.28
N LEU A 198 -7.30 22.39 -11.58
CA LEU A 198 -8.08 21.16 -11.38
C LEU A 198 -8.09 20.67 -9.93
N PHE A 199 -7.17 21.16 -9.09
CA PHE A 199 -7.15 20.87 -7.66
C PHE A 199 -8.39 21.40 -6.93
N LEU A 200 -8.84 22.61 -7.24
CA LEU A 200 -10.03 23.20 -6.61
C LEU A 200 -11.30 22.37 -6.81
N PRO A 201 -11.71 21.99 -8.04
CA PRO A 201 -12.87 21.14 -8.25
C PRO A 201 -12.67 19.73 -7.68
N ALA A 202 -11.45 19.19 -7.69
CA ALA A 202 -11.15 17.90 -7.05
C ALA A 202 -11.38 17.96 -5.54
N LEU A 203 -10.90 19.02 -4.87
CA LEU A 203 -11.09 19.23 -3.45
C LEU A 203 -12.57 19.40 -3.08
N VAL A 204 -13.34 20.14 -3.88
CA VAL A 204 -14.79 20.28 -3.66
C VAL A 204 -15.49 18.93 -3.79
N LEU A 205 -15.17 18.17 -4.83
CA LEU A 205 -15.73 16.84 -5.07
C LEU A 205 -15.42 15.88 -3.91
N THR A 206 -14.14 15.76 -3.54
CA THR A 206 -13.70 14.85 -2.47
C THR A 206 -14.24 15.26 -1.11
N SER A 207 -14.34 16.57 -0.82
CA SER A 207 -14.90 17.08 0.43
C SER A 207 -16.40 16.80 0.55
N CYS A 208 -17.17 17.03 -0.52
CA CYS A 208 -18.59 16.69 -0.54
C CYS A 208 -18.80 15.18 -0.30
N TRP A 209 -17.97 14.35 -0.95
CA TRP A 209 -17.92 12.90 -0.74
C TRP A 209 -17.63 12.52 0.72
N LEU A 210 -16.58 13.09 1.31
CA LEU A 210 -16.18 12.82 2.69
C LEU A 210 -17.28 13.15 3.69
N VAL A 211 -17.98 14.27 3.54
CA VAL A 211 -19.10 14.65 4.42
C VAL A 211 -20.20 13.58 4.39
N SER A 212 -20.53 13.06 3.20
CA SER A 212 -21.53 12.00 3.04
C SER A 212 -21.06 10.67 3.64
N TRP A 213 -19.78 10.33 3.43
CA TRP A 213 -19.13 9.16 4.01
C TRP A 213 -19.17 9.17 5.55
N VAL A 214 -18.73 10.28 6.15
CA VAL A 214 -18.71 10.46 7.60
C VAL A 214 -20.12 10.36 8.17
N ARG A 215 -21.12 10.99 7.53
CA ARG A 215 -22.51 10.93 8.01
C ARG A 215 -23.04 9.50 8.09
N ILE A 216 -22.80 8.67 7.07
CA ILE A 216 -23.30 7.29 7.03
C ILE A 216 -22.62 6.46 8.12
N PHE A 217 -21.29 6.45 8.17
CA PHE A 217 -20.58 5.58 9.09
C PHE A 217 -20.61 6.09 10.54
N ALA A 218 -20.69 7.41 10.77
CA ALA A 218 -20.91 7.94 12.11
C ALA A 218 -22.32 7.60 12.61
N SER A 219 -23.33 7.61 11.73
CA SER A 219 -24.69 7.17 12.08
C SER A 219 -24.71 5.67 12.39
N ALA A 220 -24.09 4.84 11.56
CA ALA A 220 -23.99 3.41 11.80
C ALA A 220 -23.24 3.08 13.10
N LYS A 221 -22.18 3.82 13.44
CA LYS A 221 -21.44 3.67 14.69
C LYS A 221 -22.28 4.05 15.92
N LYS A 222 -23.19 5.04 15.81
CA LYS A 222 -24.05 5.50 16.91
C LYS A 222 -25.24 4.58 17.18
N ASP A 223 -25.63 3.74 16.21
CA ASP A 223 -26.74 2.80 16.36
C ASP A 223 -26.32 1.57 17.19
N PHE A 224 -26.37 1.69 18.52
CA PHE A 224 -25.92 0.65 19.44
C PHE A 224 -26.68 -0.66 19.27
N ALA A 225 -27.99 -0.62 19.00
CA ALA A 225 -28.81 -1.81 18.79
C ALA A 225 -28.34 -2.59 17.55
N PHE A 226 -28.05 -1.88 16.46
CA PHE A 226 -27.48 -2.47 15.25
C PHE A 226 -26.08 -3.05 15.49
N GLN A 227 -25.22 -2.32 16.21
CA GLN A 227 -23.87 -2.79 16.57
C GLN A 227 -23.91 -4.07 17.41
N GLU A 228 -24.80 -4.12 18.40
CA GLU A 228 -24.96 -5.27 19.29
C GLU A 228 -25.53 -6.48 18.55
N ALA A 229 -26.49 -6.28 17.65
CA ALA A 229 -27.04 -7.34 16.81
C ALA A 229 -25.98 -7.96 15.89
N ILE A 230 -25.14 -7.14 15.25
CA ILE A 230 -23.99 -7.62 14.45
C ILE A 230 -23.00 -8.38 15.32
N GLN A 231 -22.68 -7.83 16.50
CA GLN A 231 -21.72 -8.45 17.41
C GLN A 231 -22.22 -9.80 17.91
N LYS A 232 -23.51 -9.94 18.23
CA LYS A 232 -24.13 -11.19 18.67
C LYS A 232 -24.12 -12.26 17.57
N ASP A 233 -24.43 -11.90 16.33
CA ASP A 233 -24.34 -12.82 15.20
C ASP A 233 -22.90 -13.25 14.94
N TYR A 234 -21.94 -12.34 15.09
CA TYR A 234 -20.52 -12.64 14.96
C TYR A 234 -20.04 -13.61 16.05
N GLU A 235 -20.48 -13.40 17.30
CA GLU A 235 -20.19 -14.26 18.45
C GLU A 235 -20.76 -15.66 18.31
N THR A 236 -21.95 -15.80 17.74
CA THR A 236 -22.62 -17.09 17.59
C THR A 236 -22.18 -17.86 16.35
N LYS A 237 -22.05 -17.21 15.20
CA LYS A 237 -21.80 -17.88 13.91
C LYS A 237 -20.32 -17.99 13.54
N ILE A 238 -19.50 -17.00 13.89
CA ILE A 238 -18.13 -16.86 13.35
C ILE A 238 -17.07 -17.17 14.39
N LEU A 239 -17.21 -16.66 15.62
CA LEU A 239 -16.23 -16.86 16.69
C LEU A 239 -15.94 -18.33 17.06
N PRO A 240 -16.91 -19.27 16.98
CA PRO A 240 -16.64 -20.68 17.22
C PRO A 240 -15.71 -21.31 16.15
N ASN A 241 -15.67 -20.74 14.94
CA ASN A 241 -14.85 -21.26 13.85
C ASN A 241 -13.40 -20.77 13.95
N ARG A 242 -12.61 -21.50 14.77
CA ARG A 242 -11.18 -21.21 14.99
C ARG A 242 -10.35 -21.22 13.71
N GLY A 243 -10.61 -22.15 12.79
CA GLY A 243 -9.84 -22.30 11.54
C GLY A 243 -9.99 -21.10 10.61
N LEU A 244 -11.21 -20.60 10.46
CA LEU A 244 -11.52 -19.43 9.65
C LEU A 244 -10.89 -18.14 10.22
N LEU A 245 -10.87 -17.98 11.54
CA LEU A 245 -10.17 -16.87 12.21
C LEU A 245 -8.65 -16.96 12.05
N LEU A 246 -8.08 -18.16 12.15
CA LEU A 246 -6.66 -18.43 11.92
C LEU A 246 -6.27 -18.04 10.49
N GLY A 247 -6.97 -18.57 9.48
CA GLY A 247 -6.66 -18.30 8.08
C GLY A 247 -6.76 -16.84 7.69
N ARG A 248 -7.68 -16.07 8.29
CA ARG A 248 -7.74 -14.62 8.05
C ARG A 248 -6.55 -13.86 8.62
N ARG A 249 -6.13 -14.17 9.85
CA ARG A 249 -4.98 -13.48 10.45
C ARG A 249 -3.69 -13.80 9.70
N VAL A 250 -3.53 -15.06 9.30
CA VAL A 250 -2.40 -15.51 8.49
C VAL A 250 -2.39 -14.78 7.14
N ARG A 251 -3.53 -14.73 6.42
CA ARG A 251 -3.64 -13.98 5.15
C ARG A 251 -3.36 -12.48 5.31
N LEU A 252 -3.85 -11.85 6.38
CA LEU A 252 -3.59 -10.43 6.65
C LEU A 252 -2.11 -10.19 6.96
N SER A 253 -1.49 -11.05 7.77
CA SER A 253 -0.06 -11.00 8.03
C SER A 253 0.74 -11.16 6.73
N PHE A 254 0.38 -12.10 5.86
CA PHE A 254 1.03 -12.29 4.57
C PHE A 254 0.86 -11.08 3.65
N LEU A 255 -0.32 -10.47 3.63
CA LEU A 255 -0.54 -9.22 2.90
C LEU A 255 0.39 -8.11 3.40
N LEU A 256 0.46 -7.88 4.71
CA LEU A 256 1.31 -6.84 5.31
C LEU A 256 2.79 -7.12 5.09
N ALA A 257 3.23 -8.38 5.16
CA ALA A 257 4.60 -8.76 4.85
C ALA A 257 4.94 -8.56 3.37
N ARG A 258 4.00 -8.82 2.44
CA ARG A 258 4.19 -8.49 1.02
C ARG A 258 4.30 -6.99 0.78
N ILE A 259 3.48 -6.18 1.44
CA ILE A 259 3.56 -4.72 1.35
C ILE A 259 4.91 -4.25 1.91
N GLY A 260 5.31 -4.75 3.08
CA GLY A 260 6.62 -4.46 3.65
C GLY A 260 7.77 -4.83 2.70
N ALA A 261 7.70 -6.00 2.06
CA ALA A 261 8.69 -6.45 1.08
C ALA A 261 8.68 -5.58 -0.20
N ALA A 262 7.52 -5.12 -0.66
CA ALA A 262 7.41 -4.25 -1.83
C ALA A 262 7.95 -2.83 -1.58
N LEU A 263 8.00 -2.41 -0.31
CA LEU A 263 8.55 -1.12 0.11
C LEU A 263 10.05 -1.18 0.47
N LEU A 264 10.67 -2.36 0.44
CA LEU A 264 12.12 -2.52 0.64
C LEU A 264 13.03 -1.81 -0.37
N PRO A 265 12.67 -1.60 -1.66
CA PRO A 265 13.59 -0.98 -2.59
C PRO A 265 13.89 0.46 -2.17
N THR A 266 15.15 0.73 -1.85
CA THR A 266 15.63 2.06 -1.52
C THR A 266 15.91 2.82 -2.81
N PHE A 267 15.05 3.78 -3.15
CA PHE A 267 15.27 4.63 -4.31
C PHE A 267 15.78 6.00 -3.88
N VAL A 268 16.91 6.43 -4.43
CA VAL A 268 17.42 7.79 -4.24
C VAL A 268 17.44 8.47 -5.59
N LEU A 269 16.78 9.62 -5.67
CA LEU A 269 16.80 10.45 -6.87
C LEU A 269 18.20 11.03 -7.05
N LEU A 270 18.78 10.87 -8.23
CA LEU A 270 19.96 11.63 -8.64
C LEU A 270 19.60 12.30 -9.95
N TRP A 271 19.16 13.55 -9.85
CA TRP A 271 19.13 14.43 -11.00
C TRP A 271 20.35 15.35 -10.92
N GLU A 272 21.26 15.20 -11.87
CA GLU A 272 22.35 16.13 -12.10
C GLU A 272 21.90 17.12 -13.18
N GLY A 273 21.37 18.27 -12.76
CA GLY A 273 21.08 19.36 -13.68
C GLY A 273 22.40 19.98 -14.18
N SER A 274 22.43 20.37 -15.46
CA SER A 274 23.46 21.27 -15.99
C SER A 274 23.59 22.52 -15.09
N GLU A 275 24.77 23.14 -15.09
CA GLU A 275 25.25 24.15 -14.14
C GLU A 275 24.28 25.29 -13.76
N GLN A 276 23.21 25.52 -14.53
CA GLN A 276 22.22 26.56 -14.27
C GLN A 276 20.92 26.13 -13.58
N THR A 277 20.64 24.82 -13.41
CA THR A 277 19.39 24.36 -12.78
C THR A 277 19.65 23.46 -11.58
N GLN A 278 20.05 24.08 -10.46
CA GLN A 278 20.17 23.43 -9.14
C GLN A 278 18.80 22.99 -8.61
N VAL A 279 18.25 21.89 -9.12
CA VAL A 279 17.12 21.21 -8.46
C VAL A 279 17.65 20.00 -7.70
N ARG A 280 17.92 20.24 -6.41
CA ARG A 280 18.43 19.28 -5.44
C ARG A 280 17.29 18.41 -4.89
N PHE A 281 17.13 17.19 -5.36
CA PHE A 281 16.34 16.19 -4.63
C PHE A 281 17.02 14.83 -4.72
N GLY A 282 17.67 14.43 -3.63
CA GLY A 282 18.21 13.09 -3.41
C GLY A 282 17.62 12.40 -2.20
N THR A 283 16.37 12.66 -1.85
CA THR A 283 15.73 11.96 -0.75
C THR A 283 15.39 10.53 -1.14
N GLU A 284 15.57 9.60 -0.21
CA GLU A 284 14.95 8.27 -0.29
C GLU A 284 13.43 8.45 -0.35
N ILE A 285 12.79 8.16 -1.49
CA ILE A 285 11.35 8.43 -1.69
C ILE A 285 10.51 7.50 -0.81
N LEU A 286 10.93 6.24 -0.69
CA LEU A 286 10.31 5.26 0.18
C LEU A 286 11.25 4.97 1.34
N PRO A 287 10.89 5.37 2.56
CA PRO A 287 11.76 5.13 3.70
C PRO A 287 11.71 3.66 4.12
N ASP A 288 12.88 3.08 4.40
CA ASP A 288 13.02 1.71 4.90
C ASP A 288 12.21 1.49 6.20
N PHE A 289 11.97 2.53 7.02
CA PHE A 289 11.13 2.42 8.21
C PHE A 289 9.68 2.05 7.89
N ALA A 290 9.14 2.43 6.72
CA ALA A 290 7.78 2.08 6.31
C ALA A 290 7.69 0.56 6.07
N ALA A 291 8.65 0.01 5.32
CA ALA A 291 8.76 -1.43 5.09
C ALA A 291 8.83 -2.22 6.40
N VAL A 292 9.69 -1.78 7.33
CA VAL A 292 9.87 -2.39 8.65
C VAL A 292 8.58 -2.28 9.49
N THR A 293 7.86 -1.17 9.41
CA THR A 293 6.60 -0.97 10.16
C THR A 293 5.52 -1.97 9.72
N PHE A 294 5.37 -2.18 8.41
CA PHE A 294 4.44 -3.17 7.87
C PHE A 294 4.85 -4.61 8.24
N LEU A 295 6.16 -4.91 8.20
CA LEU A 295 6.68 -6.21 8.61
C LEU A 295 6.47 -6.44 10.12
N MET A 296 6.67 -5.43 10.95
CA MET A 296 6.45 -5.51 12.39
C MET A 296 4.97 -5.73 12.71
N ALA A 297 4.06 -5.02 12.02
CA ALA A 297 2.62 -5.26 12.13
C ALA A 297 2.26 -6.70 11.75
N SER A 298 2.92 -7.26 10.72
CA SER A 298 2.76 -8.64 10.31
C SER A 298 3.22 -9.64 11.40
N ILE A 299 4.37 -9.41 12.02
CA ILE A 299 4.90 -10.23 13.12
C ILE A 299 3.97 -10.18 14.33
N ILE A 300 3.48 -8.99 14.71
CA ILE A 300 2.54 -8.83 15.83
C ILE A 300 1.25 -9.63 15.56
N LEU A 301 0.73 -9.60 14.34
CA LEU A 301 -0.48 -10.35 13.98
C LEU A 301 -0.29 -11.86 14.08
N LEU A 302 0.88 -12.38 13.69
CA LEU A 302 1.23 -13.79 13.91
C LEU A 302 1.49 -14.11 15.38
N GLY A 303 2.09 -13.18 16.12
CA GLY A 303 2.38 -13.28 17.55
C GLY A 303 1.16 -13.25 18.47
N LEU A 304 -0.04 -13.02 17.93
CA LEU A 304 -1.28 -13.24 18.67
C LEU A 304 -1.63 -14.74 18.83
N PHE A 305 -0.91 -15.65 18.16
CA PHE A 305 -1.06 -17.10 18.29
C PHE A 305 0.03 -17.75 19.15
N GLU A 306 1.25 -17.21 19.10
CA GLU A 306 2.37 -17.61 19.95
C GLU A 306 2.89 -16.38 20.68
N HIS A 307 3.11 -16.48 21.99
CA HIS A 307 3.62 -15.38 22.82
C HIS A 307 4.73 -14.60 22.10
N ILE A 308 4.51 -13.30 21.89
CA ILE A 308 5.52 -12.42 21.29
C ILE A 308 6.71 -12.39 22.24
N ARG A 309 7.89 -12.73 21.75
CA ARG A 309 9.12 -12.60 22.53
C ARG A 309 9.49 -11.13 22.58
N GLN A 310 9.86 -10.64 23.75
CA GLN A 310 10.31 -9.24 23.91
C GLN A 310 11.44 -8.90 22.93
N SER A 311 12.33 -9.86 22.64
CA SER A 311 13.42 -9.68 21.67
C SER A 311 12.93 -9.31 20.27
N GLU A 312 11.78 -9.81 19.81
CA GLU A 312 11.22 -9.48 18.50
C GLU A 312 10.68 -8.04 18.47
N ILE A 313 10.11 -7.57 19.59
CA ILE A 313 9.65 -6.18 19.74
C ILE A 313 10.84 -5.23 19.74
N TRP A 314 11.90 -5.56 20.49
CA TRP A 314 13.11 -4.74 20.54
C TRP A 314 13.82 -4.67 19.19
N VAL A 315 13.95 -5.79 18.46
CA VAL A 315 14.53 -5.79 17.11
C VAL A 315 13.68 -4.97 16.14
N GLY A 316 12.34 -5.11 16.19
CA GLY A 316 11.43 -4.32 15.37
C GLY A 316 11.51 -2.82 15.66
N ALA A 317 11.51 -2.43 16.95
CA ALA A 317 11.65 -1.03 17.36
C ALA A 317 13.01 -0.45 16.95
N ALA A 318 14.10 -1.21 17.14
CA ALA A 318 15.43 -0.82 16.71
C ALA A 318 15.52 -0.66 15.18
N ALA A 319 14.89 -1.54 14.41
CA ALA A 319 14.83 -1.45 12.95
C ALA A 319 14.06 -0.21 12.47
N ILE A 320 12.91 0.10 13.10
CA ILE A 320 12.13 1.32 12.79
C ILE A 320 12.94 2.56 13.11
N PHE A 321 13.56 2.61 14.29
CA PHE A 321 14.41 3.72 14.71
C PHE A 321 15.60 3.89 13.77
N GLY A 322 16.33 2.80 13.47
CA GLY A 322 17.47 2.80 12.56
C GLY A 322 17.10 3.28 11.15
N GLY A 323 16.00 2.78 10.58
CA GLY A 323 15.50 3.25 9.28
C GLY A 323 15.04 4.71 9.28
N THR A 324 14.51 5.20 10.41
CA THR A 324 14.12 6.62 10.55
C THR A 324 15.34 7.52 10.61
N VAL A 325 16.35 7.14 11.41
CA VAL A 325 17.62 7.88 11.53
C VAL A 325 18.35 7.90 10.19
N ASP A 326 18.42 6.76 9.50
CA ASP A 326 19.06 6.67 8.18
C ASP A 326 18.36 7.58 7.16
N TRP A 327 17.02 7.58 7.13
CA TRP A 327 16.25 8.48 6.26
C TRP A 327 16.47 9.97 6.56
N ILE A 328 16.50 10.36 7.83
CA ILE A 328 16.77 11.74 8.25
C ILE A 328 18.19 12.14 7.84
N LEU A 329 19.20 11.32 8.14
CA LEU A 329 20.59 11.60 7.79
C LEU A 329 20.79 11.66 6.27
N CYS A 330 20.12 10.78 5.53
CA CYS A 330 20.09 10.80 4.08
C CYS A 330 19.54 12.14 3.58
N THR A 331 18.38 12.55 4.09
CA THR A 331 17.75 13.84 3.74
C THR A 331 18.66 15.03 4.04
N LEU A 332 19.29 15.05 5.23
CA LEU A 332 20.21 16.11 5.64
C LEU A 332 21.49 16.14 4.77
N PHE A 333 22.00 14.97 4.38
CA PHE A 333 23.14 14.86 3.49
C PHE A 333 22.82 15.48 2.13
N TYR A 334 21.73 15.07 1.49
CA TYR A 334 21.35 15.55 0.16
C TYR A 334 20.84 16.99 0.12
N GLN A 335 20.48 17.59 1.26
CA GLN A 335 20.23 19.03 1.35
C GLN A 335 21.52 19.85 1.23
N LYS A 336 22.63 19.33 1.76
CA LYS A 336 23.90 20.06 1.90
C LYS A 336 24.95 19.69 0.86
N TYR A 337 25.00 18.43 0.45
CA TYR A 337 26.07 17.85 -0.35
C TYR A 337 25.51 17.05 -1.52
N THR A 338 26.28 16.99 -2.60
CA THR A 338 26.09 16.05 -3.71
C THR A 338 26.95 14.79 -3.49
N LEU A 339 26.66 13.72 -4.23
CA LEU A 339 27.52 12.52 -4.18
C LEU A 339 28.94 12.76 -4.72
N ARG A 340 29.11 13.74 -5.62
CA ARG A 340 30.43 14.13 -6.12
C ARG A 340 31.24 14.84 -5.03
N ASP A 341 30.58 15.63 -4.19
CA ASP A 341 31.21 16.30 -3.05
C ASP A 341 31.80 15.30 -2.05
N ALA A 342 31.18 14.12 -1.92
CA ALA A 342 31.71 13.03 -1.10
C ALA A 342 33.04 12.44 -1.60
N ARG A 343 33.56 12.87 -2.76
CA ARG A 343 34.90 12.52 -3.25
C ARG A 343 35.96 13.55 -2.86
N ASN A 344 35.57 14.81 -2.74
CA ASN A 344 36.51 15.94 -2.73
C ASN A 344 36.45 16.76 -1.44
N LEU A 345 35.32 16.80 -0.74
CA LEU A 345 35.12 17.60 0.47
C LEU A 345 35.20 16.74 1.74
N PRO A 346 36.10 17.08 2.69
CA PRO A 346 36.29 16.27 3.91
C PRO A 346 35.04 16.19 4.80
N ASP A 347 34.24 17.26 4.85
CA ASP A 347 32.97 17.26 5.61
C ASP A 347 31.88 16.40 4.96
N ALA A 348 31.86 16.35 3.63
CA ALA A 348 30.97 15.45 2.87
C ALA A 348 31.38 13.99 3.05
N ILE A 349 32.68 13.68 3.06
CA ILE A 349 33.21 12.34 3.33
C ILE A 349 32.79 11.86 4.72
N ARG A 350 32.98 12.68 5.77
CA ARG A 350 32.56 12.33 7.14
C ARG A 350 31.06 12.08 7.24
N SER A 351 30.27 12.95 6.62
CA SER A 351 28.81 12.81 6.61
C SER A 351 28.38 11.53 5.87
N MET A 352 29.04 11.20 4.76
CA MET A 352 28.80 9.97 4.00
C MET A 352 29.19 8.72 4.80
N GLN A 353 30.30 8.74 5.54
CA GLN A 353 30.72 7.62 6.40
C GLN A 353 29.69 7.33 7.49
N ILE A 354 29.19 8.36 8.17
CA ILE A 354 28.12 8.22 9.18
C ILE A 354 26.89 7.59 8.53
N LEU A 355 26.50 8.09 7.36
CA LEU A 355 25.37 7.59 6.59
C LEU A 355 25.55 6.12 6.18
N THR A 356 26.74 5.71 5.73
CA THR A 356 27.04 4.32 5.39
C THR A 356 26.90 3.40 6.60
N VAL A 357 27.41 3.81 7.77
CA VAL A 357 27.29 3.02 9.00
C VAL A 357 25.83 2.86 9.42
N THR A 358 25.02 3.92 9.34
CA THR A 358 23.58 3.83 9.66
C THR A 358 22.83 2.96 8.68
N THR A 359 23.13 3.04 7.38
CA THR A 359 22.52 2.19 6.35
C THR A 359 22.89 0.70 6.55
N ILE A 360 24.14 0.40 6.94
CA ILE A 360 24.54 -0.98 7.29
C ILE A 360 23.73 -1.49 8.48
N LEU A 361 23.65 -0.70 9.55
CA LEU A 361 22.92 -1.08 10.76
C LEU A 361 21.42 -1.29 10.48
N SER A 362 20.79 -0.37 9.76
CA SER A 362 19.36 -0.43 9.42
C SER A 362 19.06 -1.63 8.51
N SER A 363 19.92 -1.91 7.52
CA SER A 363 19.78 -3.04 6.60
C SER A 363 19.92 -4.38 7.33
N LEU A 364 20.89 -4.51 8.23
CA LEU A 364 21.08 -5.72 9.05
C LEU A 364 19.90 -5.96 10.00
N LEU A 365 19.39 -4.92 10.64
CA LEU A 365 18.22 -5.00 11.52
C LEU A 365 16.96 -5.40 10.73
N THR A 366 16.79 -4.85 9.53
CA THR A 366 15.68 -5.21 8.63
C THR A 366 15.77 -6.68 8.21
N ALA A 367 16.96 -7.15 7.81
CA ALA A 367 17.20 -8.55 7.49
C ALA A 367 16.89 -9.46 8.69
N ALA A 368 17.36 -9.11 9.89
CA ALA A 368 17.08 -9.85 11.11
C ALA A 368 15.57 -9.95 11.40
N LEU A 369 14.81 -8.88 11.15
CA LEU A 369 13.35 -8.88 11.32
C LEU A 369 12.65 -9.83 10.33
N PHE A 370 13.10 -9.87 9.07
CA PHE A 370 12.62 -10.86 8.10
C PHE A 370 12.97 -12.29 8.50
N CYS A 371 14.18 -12.53 9.03
CA CYS A 371 14.57 -13.83 9.56
C CYS A 371 13.62 -14.29 10.69
N LEU A 372 13.31 -13.41 11.64
CA LEU A 372 12.37 -13.68 12.72
C LEU A 372 10.96 -13.98 12.19
N PHE A 373 10.52 -13.24 11.18
CA PHE A 373 9.25 -13.48 10.51
C PHE A 373 9.20 -14.86 9.82
N PHE A 374 10.24 -15.24 9.08
CA PHE A 374 10.32 -16.57 8.45
C PHE A 374 10.36 -17.72 9.47
N LEU A 375 11.09 -17.54 10.58
CA LEU A 375 11.08 -18.51 11.68
C LEU A 375 9.67 -18.71 12.26
N ARG A 376 8.86 -17.64 12.35
CA ARG A 376 7.46 -17.75 12.77
C ARG A 376 6.61 -18.49 11.74
N ILE A 377 6.80 -18.23 10.45
CA ILE A 377 6.13 -19.01 9.40
C ILE A 377 6.46 -20.50 9.53
N ILE A 378 7.74 -20.85 9.73
CA ILE A 378 8.14 -22.26 9.88
C ILE A 378 7.46 -22.90 11.10
N ARG A 379 7.36 -22.19 12.23
CA ARG A 379 6.63 -22.68 13.41
C ARG A 379 5.14 -22.85 13.14
N LEU A 380 4.52 -21.89 12.45
CA LEU A 380 3.13 -21.95 12.04
C LEU A 380 2.89 -23.18 11.15
N ILE A 381 3.72 -23.41 10.14
CA ILE A 381 3.64 -24.60 9.27
C ILE A 381 3.75 -25.88 10.11
N LYS A 382 4.71 -25.93 11.06
CA LYS A 382 4.93 -27.10 11.91
C LYS A 382 3.72 -27.40 12.80
N ALA A 383 3.12 -26.38 13.41
CA ALA A 383 1.98 -26.53 14.30
C ALA A 383 0.68 -26.84 13.53
N GLU A 384 0.43 -26.09 12.46
CA GLU A 384 -0.89 -26.00 11.81
C GLU A 384 -1.00 -26.73 10.48
N ILE A 385 0.08 -27.22 9.87
CA ILE A 385 0.03 -27.96 8.59
C ILE A 385 0.70 -29.33 8.74
N GLY A 386 1.79 -29.40 9.50
CA GLY A 386 2.50 -30.65 9.84
C GLY A 386 3.89 -30.72 9.23
N GLY A 387 4.75 -31.57 9.82
CA GLY A 387 6.18 -31.60 9.52
C GLY A 387 6.56 -32.02 8.10
N LYS A 388 5.71 -32.76 7.38
CA LYS A 388 5.97 -33.16 5.99
C LYS A 388 5.94 -31.96 5.03
N ALA A 389 4.98 -31.04 5.22
CA ALA A 389 4.86 -29.83 4.40
C ALA A 389 6.08 -28.90 4.53
N ILE A 390 6.80 -28.92 5.66
CA ILE A 390 8.01 -28.13 5.84
C ILE A 390 9.07 -28.48 4.79
N LYS A 391 9.21 -29.77 4.43
CA LYS A 391 10.19 -30.20 3.42
C LYS A 391 9.89 -29.60 2.06
N ASP A 392 8.61 -29.49 1.72
CA ASP A 392 8.16 -28.93 0.43
C ASP A 392 8.44 -27.42 0.33
N TYR A 393 8.37 -26.70 1.45
CA TYR A 393 8.63 -25.25 1.49
C TYR A 393 10.09 -24.88 1.83
N GLN A 394 10.89 -25.81 2.36
CA GLN A 394 12.25 -25.54 2.84
C GLN A 394 13.14 -24.97 1.73
N GLY A 395 13.09 -25.53 0.51
CA GLY A 395 13.89 -25.04 -0.61
C GLY A 395 13.55 -23.58 -0.97
N ARG A 396 12.26 -23.22 -1.01
CA ARG A 396 11.82 -21.85 -1.33
C ARG A 396 12.16 -20.86 -0.21
N LEU A 397 12.06 -21.28 1.04
CA LEU A 397 12.48 -20.46 2.19
C LEU A 397 13.99 -20.19 2.16
N VAL A 398 14.82 -21.19 1.82
CA VAL A 398 16.27 -21.00 1.64
C VAL A 398 16.56 -19.97 0.54
N TRP A 399 15.87 -20.06 -0.61
CA TRP A 399 15.99 -19.05 -1.67
C TRP A 399 15.61 -17.65 -1.20
N LEU A 400 14.55 -17.51 -0.39
CA LEU A 400 14.18 -16.22 0.20
C LEU A 400 15.26 -15.68 1.14
N PHE A 401 15.91 -16.53 1.94
CA PHE A 401 17.05 -16.11 2.77
C PHE A 401 18.24 -15.65 1.92
N ILE A 402 18.59 -16.38 0.86
CA ILE A 402 19.69 -16.01 -0.06
C ILE A 402 19.38 -14.67 -0.75
N LEU A 403 18.15 -14.48 -1.22
CA LEU A 403 17.76 -13.21 -1.84
C LEU A 403 17.81 -12.06 -0.84
N LEU A 404 17.35 -12.27 0.39
CA LEU A 404 17.41 -11.26 1.44
C LEU A 404 18.85 -10.85 1.77
N THR A 405 19.79 -11.81 1.86
CA THR A 405 21.21 -11.49 2.10
C THR A 405 21.81 -10.75 0.90
N CYS A 406 21.47 -11.14 -0.34
CA CYS A 406 21.90 -10.43 -1.54
C CYS A 406 21.33 -9.00 -1.62
N ILE A 407 20.07 -8.77 -1.23
CA ILE A 407 19.46 -7.43 -1.16
C ILE A 407 20.19 -6.58 -0.12
N THR A 408 20.43 -7.13 1.07
CA THR A 408 21.14 -6.45 2.17
C THR A 408 22.55 -6.06 1.73
N ALA A 409 23.29 -7.00 1.14
CA ALA A 409 24.62 -6.74 0.61
C ALA A 409 24.60 -5.72 -0.54
N GLY A 410 23.60 -5.80 -1.43
CA GLY A 410 23.41 -4.87 -2.53
C GLY A 410 23.13 -3.44 -2.07
N LYS A 411 22.32 -3.25 -1.01
CA LYS A 411 22.09 -1.93 -0.39
C LYS A 411 23.36 -1.34 0.20
N ILE A 412 24.15 -2.16 0.89
CA ILE A 412 25.43 -1.75 1.48
C ILE A 412 26.43 -1.38 0.38
N ALA A 413 26.55 -2.23 -0.65
CA ALA A 413 27.40 -2.00 -1.80
C ALA A 413 27.01 -0.74 -2.56
N ASP A 414 25.71 -0.50 -2.74
CA ASP A 414 25.21 0.75 -3.31
C ASP A 414 25.65 1.95 -2.48
N ARG A 415 25.45 1.95 -1.17
CA ARG A 415 25.86 3.09 -0.35
C ARG A 415 27.37 3.39 -0.40
N ILE A 416 28.21 2.36 -0.51
CA ILE A 416 29.68 2.50 -0.55
C ILE A 416 30.16 2.93 -1.95
N LEU A 417 29.66 2.29 -3.00
CA LEU A 417 30.18 2.40 -4.36
C LEU A 417 29.46 3.44 -5.19
N ARG A 418 28.26 3.87 -4.79
CA ARG A 418 27.46 4.84 -5.54
C ARG A 418 28.16 6.17 -5.81
N PRO A 419 28.99 6.73 -4.89
CA PRO A 419 29.77 7.91 -5.24
C PRO A 419 30.62 7.71 -6.49
N TRP A 420 30.97 6.48 -6.86
CA TRP A 420 31.89 6.11 -7.95
C TRP A 420 31.19 5.59 -9.20
N THR A 421 30.18 4.73 -9.04
CA THR A 421 29.58 3.99 -10.16
C THR A 421 28.22 4.51 -10.60
N GLY A 422 27.43 5.15 -9.73
CA GLY A 422 26.12 5.75 -10.08
C GLY A 422 25.01 4.78 -10.53
N TRP A 423 25.33 3.58 -11.02
CA TRP A 423 24.37 2.62 -11.57
C TRP A 423 24.08 1.44 -10.63
N ILE A 424 24.92 1.18 -9.62
CA ILE A 424 24.88 -0.08 -8.85
C ILE A 424 23.57 -0.33 -8.07
N TRP A 425 22.74 0.70 -7.90
CA TRP A 425 21.42 0.62 -7.28
C TRP A 425 20.41 -0.29 -8.00
N TRP A 426 20.62 -0.65 -9.28
CA TRP A 426 19.69 -1.55 -9.99
C TRP A 426 19.73 -2.99 -9.47
N ILE A 427 20.87 -3.42 -8.94
CA ILE A 427 21.06 -4.78 -8.42
C ILE A 427 20.11 -5.07 -7.24
N PRO A 428 20.11 -4.27 -6.14
CA PRO A 428 19.19 -4.51 -5.04
C PRO A 428 17.72 -4.34 -5.46
N LEU A 429 17.41 -3.51 -6.46
CA LEU A 429 16.05 -3.35 -6.99
C LEU A 429 15.53 -4.65 -7.64
N LEU A 430 16.28 -5.21 -8.61
CA LEU A 430 15.87 -6.45 -9.30
C LEU A 430 15.76 -7.62 -8.32
N LEU A 431 16.71 -7.71 -7.38
CA LEU A 431 16.66 -8.72 -6.32
C LEU A 431 15.42 -8.56 -5.44
N THR A 432 15.00 -7.33 -5.13
CA THR A 432 13.78 -7.07 -4.35
C THR A 432 12.53 -7.46 -5.12
N VAL A 433 12.45 -7.19 -6.43
CA VAL A 433 11.33 -7.65 -7.28
C VAL A 433 11.25 -9.18 -7.27
N ALA A 434 12.37 -9.88 -7.50
CA ALA A 434 12.41 -11.34 -7.44
C ALA A 434 12.00 -11.87 -6.06
N PHE A 435 12.47 -11.24 -4.99
CA PHE A 435 12.10 -11.58 -3.62
C PHE A 435 10.60 -11.43 -3.38
N VAL A 436 9.98 -10.32 -3.79
CA VAL A 436 8.54 -10.08 -3.64
C VAL A 436 7.71 -11.12 -4.41
N LEU A 437 8.11 -11.49 -5.63
CA LEU A 437 7.41 -12.49 -6.43
C LEU A 437 7.45 -13.87 -5.78
N ILE A 438 8.62 -14.32 -5.36
CA ILE A 438 8.80 -15.62 -4.70
C ILE A 438 8.08 -15.64 -3.35
N LEU A 439 8.19 -14.56 -2.57
CA LEU A 439 7.49 -14.40 -1.30
C LEU A 439 5.97 -14.48 -1.49
N SER A 440 5.46 -13.80 -2.52
CA SER A 440 4.03 -13.80 -2.84
C SER A 440 3.53 -15.19 -3.19
N SER A 441 4.27 -15.92 -4.02
CA SER A 441 3.99 -17.31 -4.37
C SER A 441 3.97 -18.22 -3.14
N VAL A 442 5.01 -18.18 -2.29
CA VAL A 442 5.09 -18.99 -1.07
C VAL A 442 3.89 -18.72 -0.14
N PHE A 443 3.53 -17.45 0.06
CA PHE A 443 2.38 -17.09 0.89
C PHE A 443 1.05 -17.52 0.29
N SER A 444 0.93 -17.53 -1.05
CA SER A 444 -0.27 -18.01 -1.73
C SER A 444 -0.46 -19.49 -1.50
N ASP A 445 0.56 -20.29 -1.76
CA ASP A 445 0.52 -21.75 -1.58
C ASP A 445 0.27 -22.11 -0.12
N LEU A 446 0.91 -21.38 0.81
CA LEU A 446 0.72 -21.58 2.24
C LEU A 446 -0.71 -21.24 2.69
N SER A 447 -1.32 -20.20 2.10
CA SER A 447 -2.72 -19.87 2.38
C SER A 447 -3.68 -20.94 1.86
N VAL A 448 -3.42 -21.50 0.68
CA VAL A 448 -4.20 -22.61 0.10
C VAL A 448 -4.07 -23.88 0.95
N ALA A 449 -2.86 -24.22 1.38
CA ALA A 449 -2.62 -25.37 2.25
C ALA A 449 -3.33 -25.24 3.60
N LEU A 450 -3.40 -24.03 4.15
CA LEU A 450 -4.10 -23.75 5.39
C LEU A 450 -5.63 -23.80 5.21
N ASP A 451 -6.16 -23.28 4.10
CA ASP A 451 -7.58 -23.38 3.76
C ASP A 451 -8.01 -24.84 3.51
N ALA A 452 -7.13 -25.67 2.93
CA ALA A 452 -7.40 -27.11 2.75
C ALA A 452 -7.51 -27.88 4.07
N ARG A 453 -6.75 -27.48 5.10
CA ARG A 453 -6.82 -28.09 6.43
C ARG A 453 -7.97 -27.56 7.27
N TYR A 454 -8.40 -26.33 7.03
CA TYR A 454 -9.54 -25.69 7.68
C TYR A 454 -10.58 -25.26 6.65
N PRO A 455 -11.27 -26.21 5.99
CA PRO A 455 -12.28 -25.87 5.00
C PRO A 455 -13.33 -24.98 5.66
N ALA A 456 -13.67 -23.87 4.99
CA ALA A 456 -14.71 -22.98 5.46
C ALA A 456 -16.02 -23.78 5.51
N LYS A 457 -16.46 -24.18 6.71
CA LYS A 457 -17.83 -24.66 6.89
C LYS A 457 -18.77 -23.54 6.48
N ASN A 458 -19.67 -23.81 5.54
CA ASN A 458 -20.68 -22.85 5.15
C ASN A 458 -21.52 -22.50 6.40
N PRO A 459 -21.74 -21.20 6.70
CA PRO A 459 -22.51 -20.80 7.88
C PRO A 459 -23.95 -21.35 7.87
N GLU A 460 -24.47 -21.76 6.71
CA GLU A 460 -25.77 -22.44 6.57
C GLU A 460 -25.77 -23.90 7.05
N GLN A 461 -24.61 -24.58 7.09
CA GLN A 461 -24.50 -25.97 7.53
C GLN A 461 -24.31 -26.12 9.05
N VAL A 462 -24.16 -25.03 9.80
CA VAL A 462 -23.94 -25.05 11.26
C VAL A 462 -25.26 -25.01 12.04
N GLY A 463 -26.40 -24.86 11.36
CA GLY A 463 -27.74 -24.85 11.97
C GLY A 463 -28.55 -26.13 11.82
N ALA A 464 -27.94 -27.23 11.35
CA ALA A 464 -28.63 -28.48 11.03
C ALA A 464 -28.24 -29.67 11.92
N ASP A 465 -27.46 -29.44 12.98
CA ASP A 465 -27.10 -30.46 13.99
C ASP A 465 -27.69 -30.11 15.36
#